data_AF-A0A5N4C094-F1
#
_entry.id   AF-A0A5N4C094-F1
#
_cell.length_a   1.000
_cell.length_b   1.000
_cell.length_c   1.000
_cell.angle_alpha   90.00
_cell.angle_beta   90.00
_cell.angle_gamma   90.00
#
_symmetry.space_group_name_H-M   'P 1'
#
loop_
_entity.id
_entity.type
_entity.pdbx_description
1 polymer ?
#
loop_
_entity_poly.entity_id
_entity_poly.type
_entity_poly.pdbx_seq_one_letter_code
_entity_poly.pdbx_strand_id
1 'polypeptide(L)'
;MAEGNPPTELTQSQMLHIAQQIAAGMVYLASQHFVHRDLATRNCLVGENLLVKIGDFGMSRDVKEDSELENKVLNHGGEKKA
;
A
#
# COMPACT_ATOMS: atom_id res chain seq x y z
N MET A 1 37.06 -6.36 -20.96
CA MET A 1 36.45 -5.02 -20.97
C MET A 1 34.95 -5.26 -21.01
N ALA A 2 34.25 -5.03 -19.91
CA ALA A 2 32.79 -5.18 -19.87
C ALA A 2 32.20 -3.89 -20.42
N GLU A 3 31.72 -3.95 -21.67
CA GLU A 3 30.97 -2.88 -22.32
C GLU A 3 29.77 -2.54 -21.43
N GLY A 4 29.71 -1.31 -20.93
CA GLY A 4 28.62 -0.82 -20.10
C GLY A 4 27.35 -0.76 -20.92
N ASN A 5 26.43 -1.70 -20.68
CA ASN A 5 25.08 -1.61 -21.21
C ASN A 5 24.47 -0.28 -20.73
N PRO A 6 23.99 0.62 -21.61
CA PRO A 6 23.33 1.84 -21.18
C PRO A 6 22.17 1.48 -20.25
N PRO A 7 21.84 2.32 -19.24
CA PRO A 7 20.64 2.10 -18.45
C PRO A 7 19.48 2.04 -19.42
N THR A 8 18.82 0.88 -19.51
CA THR A 8 17.63 0.71 -20.35
C THR A 8 16.54 1.58 -19.74
N GLU A 9 16.35 2.77 -20.31
CA GLU A 9 15.27 3.66 -19.92
C GLU A 9 13.92 2.96 -20.15
N LEU A 10 13.02 3.13 -19.18
CA LEU A 10 11.65 2.64 -19.32
C LEU A 10 10.93 3.47 -20.37
N THR A 11 10.31 2.78 -21.34
CA THR A 11 9.42 3.43 -22.29
C THR A 11 8.20 4.00 -21.57
N GLN A 12 7.54 4.98 -22.18
CA GLN A 12 6.29 5.54 -21.63
C GLN A 12 5.21 4.48 -21.39
N SER A 13 5.11 3.49 -22.29
CA SER A 13 4.17 2.38 -22.14
C SER A 13 4.49 1.52 -20.91
N GLN A 14 5.77 1.24 -20.65
CA GLN A 14 6.21 0.50 -19.47
C GLN A 14 5.94 1.29 -18.17
N MET A 15 6.19 2.61 -18.18
CA MET A 15 5.87 3.46 -17.03
C MET A 15 4.37 3.48 -16.73
N LEU A 16 3.52 3.59 -17.76
CA LEU A 16 2.07 3.50 -17.61
C LEU A 16 1.64 2.14 -17.09
N HIS A 17 2.24 1.06 -17.58
CA HIS A 17 1.96 -0.30 -17.12
C HIS A 17 2.29 -0.49 -15.63
N ILE A 18 3.41 0.06 -15.16
CA ILE A 18 3.81 0.06 -13.75
C ILE A 18 2.80 0.88 -12.91
N ALA A 19 2.49 2.11 -13.34
CA ALA A 19 1.58 3.00 -12.63
C ALA A 19 0.16 2.41 -12.50
N GLN A 20 -0.32 1.74 -13.54
CA GLN A 20 -1.63 1.08 -13.54
C GLN A 20 -1.69 -0.05 -12.51
N GLN A 21 -0.64 -0.85 -12.38
CA GLN A 21 -0.56 -1.92 -11.38
C GLN A 21 -0.55 -1.36 -9.94
N ILE A 22 0.22 -0.29 -9.71
CA ILE A 22 0.27 0.39 -8.39
C ILE A 22 -1.12 0.94 -8.04
N ALA A 23 -1.78 1.63 -8.97
CA ALA A 23 -3.12 2.16 -8.77
C ALA A 23 -4.14 1.04 -8.45
N ALA A 24 -4.10 -0.07 -9.20
CA ALA A 24 -4.96 -1.22 -8.94
C ALA A 24 -4.71 -1.84 -7.55
N GLY A 25 -3.45 -1.97 -7.14
CA GLY A 25 -3.08 -2.43 -5.81
C GLY A 25 -3.59 -1.51 -4.70
N MET A 26 -3.52 -0.19 -4.87
CA MET A 26 -4.04 0.76 -3.89
C MET A 26 -5.57 0.76 -3.81
N VAL A 27 -6.27 0.56 -4.93
CA VAL A 27 -7.73 0.33 -4.94
C VAL A 27 -8.08 -0.95 -4.17
N TYR A 28 -7.29 -2.01 -4.33
CA TYR A 28 -7.46 -3.23 -3.56
C TYR A 28 -7.27 -2.97 -2.05
N LEU A 29 -6.18 -2.32 -1.62
CA LEU A 29 -5.96 -2.00 -0.21
C LEU A 29 -7.12 -1.16 0.36
N ALA A 30 -7.59 -0.15 -0.37
CA ALA A 30 -8.74 0.66 0.03
C ALA A 30 -10.01 -0.19 0.21
N SER A 31 -10.28 -1.15 -0.69
CA SER A 31 -11.42 -2.07 -0.55
C SER A 31 -11.33 -2.95 0.71
N GLN A 32 -10.11 -3.25 1.14
CA GLN A 32 -9.83 -3.97 2.38
C GLN A 32 -9.81 -3.07 3.61
N HIS A 33 -10.16 -1.79 3.47
CA HIS A 33 -10.14 -0.78 4.54
C HIS A 33 -8.74 -0.57 5.12
N PHE A 34 -7.74 -0.70 4.26
CA PHE A 34 -6.35 -0.67 4.64
C PHE A 34 -5.65 0.56 4.07
N VAL A 35 -5.00 1.33 4.95
CA VAL A 35 -4.27 2.54 4.56
C VAL A 35 -2.77 2.26 4.62
N HIS A 36 -2.09 2.32 3.48
CA HIS A 36 -0.66 2.02 3.38
C HIS A 36 0.22 3.02 4.17
N ARG A 37 -0.13 4.31 4.10
CA ARG A 37 0.56 5.49 4.69
C ARG A 37 2.00 5.77 4.25
N ASP A 38 2.66 4.85 3.57
CA ASP A 38 4.00 5.08 2.98
C ASP A 38 4.10 4.54 1.54
N LEU A 39 3.21 4.99 0.65
CA LEU A 39 3.31 4.63 -0.76
C LEU A 39 4.42 5.45 -1.42
N ALA A 40 5.51 4.79 -1.77
CA ALA A 40 6.65 5.37 -2.47
C ALA A 40 7.22 4.37 -3.48
N THR A 41 7.97 4.87 -4.47
CA THR A 41 8.60 4.03 -5.51
C THR A 41 9.49 2.93 -4.94
N ARG A 42 10.24 3.24 -3.86
CA ARG A 42 11.07 2.26 -3.12
C ARG A 42 10.29 1.08 -2.52
N ASN A 43 8.99 1.29 -2.25
CA ASN A 43 8.10 0.30 -1.65
C ASN A 43 7.30 -0.47 -2.73
N CYS A 44 7.59 -0.22 -4.01
CA CYS A 44 7.06 -0.98 -5.14
C CYS A 44 8.10 -1.99 -5.60
N LEU A 45 7.83 -3.28 -5.38
CA LEU A 45 8.68 -4.38 -5.82
C LEU A 45 8.41 -4.67 -7.30
N VAL A 46 9.45 -4.72 -8.11
CA VAL A 46 9.37 -5.03 -9.55
C VAL A 46 10.00 -6.38 -9.81
N GLY A 47 9.20 -7.31 -10.34
CA GLY A 47 9.63 -8.65 -10.73
C GLY A 47 9.83 -8.81 -12.23
N GLU A 48 9.86 -10.06 -12.67
CA GLU A 48 9.89 -10.41 -14.09
C GLU A 48 8.73 -9.78 -14.86
N ASN A 49 8.97 -9.44 -16.14
CA ASN A 49 7.98 -8.83 -17.03
C ASN A 49 7.36 -7.52 -16.49
N LEU A 50 8.08 -6.78 -15.63
CA LEU A 50 7.60 -5.56 -14.98
C LEU A 50 6.32 -5.78 -14.13
N LEU A 51 6.16 -6.96 -13.56
CA LEU A 51 5.11 -7.23 -12.57
C LEU A 51 5.41 -6.44 -11.29
N VAL A 52 4.46 -5.62 -10.85
CA VAL A 52 4.62 -4.75 -9.67
C VAL A 52 3.79 -5.25 -8.51
N LYS A 53 4.40 -5.27 -7.31
CA LYS A 53 3.70 -5.51 -6.04
C LYS A 53 3.99 -4.40 -5.05
N ILE A 54 2.96 -3.98 -4.32
CA ILE A 54 3.10 -3.00 -3.23
C ILE A 54 3.62 -3.75 -1.99
N GLY A 55 4.66 -3.24 -1.35
CA GLY A 55 5.28 -3.79 -0.15
C GLY A 55 5.59 -2.71 0.88
N ASP A 56 6.28 -3.11 1.95
CA ASP A 56 6.58 -2.28 3.13
C ASP A 56 5.33 -1.71 3.84
N PHE A 57 4.66 -2.59 4.58
CA PHE A 57 3.48 -2.28 5.37
C PHE A 57 3.79 -1.85 6.81
N GLY A 58 5.06 -1.55 7.14
CA GLY A 58 5.48 -1.22 8.50
C GLY A 58 4.78 0.01 9.09
N MET A 59 4.30 0.90 8.21
CA MET A 59 3.53 2.08 8.58
C MET A 59 2.03 1.93 8.29
N SER A 60 1.53 0.77 7.90
CA SER A 60 0.13 0.66 7.48
C SER A 60 -0.85 0.54 8.66
N ARG A 61 -2.15 0.71 8.40
CA ARG A 61 -3.24 0.57 9.38
C ARG A 61 -4.47 -0.11 8.78
N ASP A 62 -5.08 -0.99 9.57
CA ASP A 62 -6.45 -1.47 9.32
C ASP A 62 -7.44 -0.50 9.97
N VAL A 63 -8.31 0.11 9.15
CA VAL A 63 -9.29 1.09 9.61
C VAL A 63 -10.49 0.41 10.27
N LYS A 64 -10.75 -0.87 10.00
CA LYS A 64 -11.87 -1.60 10.64
C LYS A 64 -11.62 -1.73 12.14
N GLU A 65 -10.42 -2.15 12.52
CA GLU A 65 -10.05 -2.31 13.93
C GLU A 65 -10.11 -0.99 14.71
N ASP A 66 -9.64 0.11 14.11
CA ASP A 66 -9.70 1.45 14.72
C ASP A 66 -11.16 1.88 15.01
N SER A 67 -12.08 1.65 14.04
CA SER A 67 -13.49 2.00 14.21
C SER A 67 -14.21 1.13 15.24
N GLU A 68 -13.85 -0.14 15.39
CA GLU A 68 -14.45 -1.03 16.40
C GLU A 68 -13.98 -0.69 17.82
N LEU A 69 -12.72 -0.25 17.97
CA LEU A 69 -12.16 0.20 19.25
C LEU A 69 -12.81 1.52 19.71
N GLU A 70 -12.99 2.50 18.83
CA GLU A 70 -13.68 3.75 19.15
C GLU A 70 -15.12 3.50 19.59
N ASN A 71 -15.84 2.62 18.88
CA ASN A 71 -17.21 2.23 19.26
C ASN A 71 -17.27 1.50 20.61
N LYS A 72 -16.24 0.74 21.01
CA LYS A 72 -16.17 0.10 22.33
C LYS A 72 -15.87 1.08 23.46
N VAL A 73 -14.96 2.04 23.23
CA VAL A 73 -14.59 3.07 24.23
C VAL A 73 -15.78 3.96 24.57
N LEU A 74 -16.58 4.34 23.58
CA LEU A 74 -17.79 5.15 23.79
C LEU A 74 -18.87 4.39 24.60
N ASN A 75 -18.92 3.06 24.52
CA ASN A 75 -19.97 2.26 25.15
C ASN A 75 -19.65 1.77 26.59
N HIS A 76 -18.42 1.96 27.11
CA HIS A 76 -18.04 1.49 28.46
C HIS A 76 -17.93 2.60 29.53
N GLY A 77 -18.39 3.82 29.24
CA GLY A 77 -18.34 4.96 30.17
C GLY A 77 -19.41 5.01 31.28
N GLY A 78 -20.24 3.98 31.46
CA GLY A 78 -21.52 4.11 32.17
C GLY A 78 -21.94 2.98 33.10
N GLU A 79 -21.06 2.43 33.93
CA GLU A 79 -21.50 1.64 35.11
C GLU A 79 -20.70 2.02 36.37
N LYS A 80 -21.00 3.19 36.95
CA LYS A 80 -20.82 3.38 38.39
C LYS A 80 -22.12 2.93 39.06
N LYS A 81 -22.18 1.66 39.45
CA LYS A 81 -23.23 1.18 40.37
C LYS A 81 -22.97 1.81 41.74
N ALA A 82 -23.86 2.71 42.13
CA ALA A 82 -24.07 3.11 43.52
C ALA A 82 -24.83 2.00 44.26
#